data_AF-A0A949W474-F1
#
_entry.id   AF-A0A949W474-F1
#
_cell.length_a   1.000
_cell.length_b   1.000
_cell.length_c   1.000
_cell.angle_alpha   90.00
_cell.angle_beta   90.00
_cell.angle_gamma   90.00
#
_symmetry.space_group_name_H-M   'P 1'
#
loop_
_entity.id
_entity.type
_entity.pdbx_description
1 polymer ?
#
loop_
_entity_poly.entity_id
_entity_poly.type
_entity_poly.pdbx_seq_one_letter_code
_entity_poly.pdbx_strand_id
1 'polypeptide(L)'
;MDSKQDKESILRIIARFIKYNLKFVFALLFFIGLVLFAVFGNKGLLQRMQMESEKKDLEKMLEAEVKKTEYLKKEIEELKSSDKKIEEVAREKYGMTKEGEKIYKVIIDSAK
;
A
#
# COMPACT_ATOMS: atom_id res chain seq x y z
N MET A 1 0.22 16.08 -48.76
CA MET A 1 0.68 17.50 -48.76
C MET A 1 -0.26 18.42 -47.97
N ASP A 2 -1.48 18.01 -47.60
CA ASP A 2 -2.48 18.85 -46.91
C ASP A 2 -2.19 19.23 -45.45
N SER A 3 -1.65 18.32 -44.64
CA SER A 3 -1.55 18.54 -43.17
C SER A 3 -0.71 19.76 -42.77
N LYS A 4 0.22 20.19 -43.62
CA LYS A 4 1.09 21.34 -43.33
C LYS A 4 0.37 22.67 -43.54
N GLN A 5 -0.51 22.75 -44.53
CA GLN A 5 -1.22 23.97 -44.91
C GLN A 5 -2.39 24.27 -43.96
N ASP A 6 -3.05 23.21 -43.46
CA ASP A 6 -4.06 23.31 -42.41
C ASP A 6 -3.48 23.81 -41.08
N LYS A 7 -2.31 23.29 -40.69
CA LYS A 7 -1.62 23.73 -39.46
C LYS A 7 -1.26 25.22 -39.52
N GLU A 8 -0.71 25.69 -40.64
CA GLU A 8 -0.39 27.11 -40.84
C GLU A 8 -1.63 28.01 -40.76
N SER A 9 -2.74 27.55 -41.31
CA SER A 9 -4.01 28.28 -41.28
C SER A 9 -4.58 28.39 -39.86
N ILE A 10 -4.54 27.29 -39.10
CA ILE A 10 -4.96 27.25 -37.69
C ILE A 10 -4.04 28.14 -36.83
N LEU A 11 -2.73 28.07 -37.04
CA LEU A 11 -1.75 28.87 -36.30
C LEU A 11 -1.97 30.38 -36.51
N ARG A 12 -2.28 30.81 -37.75
CA ARG A 12 -2.58 32.21 -38.05
C ARG A 12 -3.87 32.69 -37.40
N ILE A 13 -4.90 31.85 -37.34
CA ILE A 13 -6.17 32.17 -36.66
C ILE A 13 -5.92 32.33 -35.16
N ILE A 14 -5.21 31.38 -34.55
CA ILE A 14 -4.84 31.40 -33.13
C ILE A 14 -4.00 32.64 -32.80
N ALA A 15 -2.96 32.93 -33.59
CA ALA A 15 -2.09 34.08 -33.38
C ALA A 15 -2.85 35.42 -33.49
N ARG A 16 -3.79 35.52 -34.43
CA ARG A 16 -4.66 36.70 -34.59
C ARG A 16 -5.57 36.84 -33.35
N PHE A 17 -6.16 35.75 -32.89
CA PHE A 17 -7.03 35.72 -31.72
C PHE A 17 -6.30 36.11 -30.43
N ILE A 18 -5.07 35.59 -30.22
CA ILE A 18 -4.20 35.91 -29.09
C ILE A 18 -3.81 37.39 -29.12
N LYS A 19 -3.45 37.93 -30.29
CA LYS A 19 -3.06 39.34 -30.43
C LYS A 19 -4.19 40.30 -30.07
N TYR A 20 -5.43 40.01 -30.46
CA TYR A 20 -6.59 40.88 -30.17
C TYR A 20 -7.14 40.69 -28.75
N ASN A 21 -6.99 39.52 -28.15
CA ASN A 21 -7.58 39.18 -26.84
C ASN A 21 -6.53 38.87 -25.76
N LEU A 22 -5.35 39.49 -25.85
CA LEU A 22 -4.18 39.18 -25.01
C LEU A 22 -4.50 39.15 -23.51
N LYS A 23 -5.28 40.13 -23.02
CA LYS A 23 -5.71 40.19 -21.61
C LYS A 23 -6.57 38.99 -21.20
N PHE A 24 -7.46 38.55 -22.10
CA PHE A 24 -8.33 37.39 -21.86
C PHE A 24 -7.52 36.08 -21.88
N VAL A 25 -6.56 35.96 -22.80
CA VAL A 25 -5.66 34.79 -22.86
C VAL A 25 -4.81 34.69 -21.60
N PHE A 26 -4.26 35.80 -21.10
CA PHE A 26 -3.54 35.82 -19.83
C PHE A 26 -4.44 35.48 -18.64
N ALA A 27 -5.67 36.00 -18.60
CA ALA A 27 -6.64 35.65 -17.55
C ALA A 27 -6.99 34.16 -17.57
N LEU A 28 -7.18 33.58 -18.76
CA LEU A 28 -7.47 32.15 -18.93
C LEU A 28 -6.29 31.29 -18.51
N LEU A 29 -5.06 31.63 -18.93
CA LEU A 29 -3.85 30.94 -18.51
C LEU A 29 -3.65 30.99 -16.99
N PHE A 30 -3.88 32.16 -16.38
CA PHE A 30 -3.81 32.31 -14.94
C PHE A 30 -4.85 31.45 -14.22
N PHE A 31 -6.09 31.43 -14.72
CA PHE A 31 -7.16 30.61 -14.15
C PHE A 31 -6.86 29.10 -14.26
N ILE A 32 -6.33 28.64 -15.40
CA ILE A 32 -5.88 27.26 -15.57
C ILE A 32 -4.74 26.95 -14.58
N GLY A 33 -3.78 27.86 -14.41
CA GLY A 33 -2.71 27.72 -13.43
C GLY A 33 -3.24 27.60 -11.99
N LEU A 34 -4.26 28.38 -11.62
CA LEU A 34 -4.90 28.29 -10.30
C LEU A 34 -5.63 26.96 -10.11
N VAL A 35 -6.35 26.47 -11.12
CA VAL A 35 -7.03 25.16 -11.05
C VAL A 35 -6.01 24.03 -10.92
N LEU A 36 -4.93 24.06 -11.70
CA LEU A 36 -3.85 23.09 -11.59
C LEU A 36 -3.18 23.16 -10.22
N PHE A 37 -2.91 24.34 -9.70
CA PHE A 37 -2.36 24.50 -8.35
C PHE A 37 -3.33 24.01 -7.26
N ALA A 38 -4.64 24.19 -7.43
CA ALA A 38 -5.64 23.67 -6.49
C ALA A 38 -5.76 22.13 -6.54
N VAL A 39 -5.61 21.54 -7.73
CA VAL A 39 -5.72 20.08 -7.93
C VAL A 39 -4.41 19.35 -7.56
N PHE A 40 -3.26 19.93 -7.90
CA PHE A 40 -1.92 19.34 -7.72
C PHE A 40 -1.08 19.96 -6.60
N GLY A 41 -1.56 21.02 -5.94
CA GLY A 41 -0.85 21.62 -4.80
C GLY A 41 -0.81 20.71 -3.58
N ASN A 42 -0.04 21.10 -2.56
CA ASN A 42 0.25 20.37 -1.31
C ASN A 42 -0.96 19.94 -0.44
N LYS A 43 -2.20 20.12 -0.92
CA LYS A 43 -3.45 19.61 -0.32
C LYS A 43 -4.49 19.25 -1.39
N GLY A 44 -4.06 18.98 -2.61
CA GLY A 44 -4.92 18.68 -3.74
C GLY A 44 -5.71 17.39 -3.55
N LEU A 45 -6.76 17.22 -4.35
CA LEU A 45 -7.64 16.04 -4.30
C LEU A 45 -6.87 14.73 -4.42
N LEU A 46 -5.78 14.73 -5.20
CA LEU A 46 -4.93 13.55 -5.39
C LEU A 46 -4.24 13.11 -4.09
N GLN A 47 -3.71 14.06 -3.31
CA GLN A 47 -3.04 13.75 -2.06
C GLN A 47 -4.04 13.21 -1.03
N ARG A 48 -5.27 13.74 -1.03
CA ARG A 48 -6.33 13.21 -0.14
C ARG A 48 -6.68 11.77 -0.47
N MET A 49 -6.75 11.40 -1.74
CA MET A 49 -6.97 10.01 -2.15
C MET A 49 -5.82 9.09 -1.72
N GLN A 50 -4.57 9.54 -1.86
CA GLN A 50 -3.41 8.77 -1.40
C GLN A 50 -3.43 8.59 0.12
N MET A 51 -3.70 9.65 0.88
CA MET A 51 -3.77 9.60 2.35
C MET A 51 -4.90 8.69 2.85
N GLU A 52 -6.07 8.70 2.20
CA GLU A 52 -7.16 7.77 2.55
C GLU A 52 -6.80 6.31 2.25
N SER A 53 -6.10 6.05 1.14
CA SER A 53 -5.61 4.70 0.82
C SER A 53 -4.58 4.22 1.85
N GLU A 54 -3.60 5.06 2.17
CA GLU A 54 -2.56 4.75 3.15
C GLU A 54 -3.16 4.52 4.54
N LYS A 55 -4.11 5.36 4.96
CA LYS A 55 -4.85 5.17 6.20
C LYS A 55 -5.56 3.82 6.23
N LYS A 56 -6.26 3.44 5.15
CA LYS A 56 -6.96 2.16 5.07
C LYS A 56 -6.01 0.97 5.16
N ASP A 57 -4.83 1.06 4.58
CA ASP A 57 -3.85 -0.01 4.63
C ASP A 57 -3.21 -0.11 6.03
N LEU A 58 -2.91 1.02 6.66
CA LEU A 58 -2.48 1.05 8.07
C LEU A 58 -3.52 0.46 9.01
N GLU A 59 -4.80 0.77 8.81
CA GLU A 59 -5.90 0.21 9.61
C GLU A 59 -5.99 -1.33 9.48
N LYS A 60 -5.83 -1.86 8.26
CA LYS A 60 -5.78 -3.32 8.06
C LYS A 60 -4.57 -3.97 8.73
N MET A 61 -3.40 -3.33 8.63
CA MET A 61 -2.20 -3.83 9.30
C MET A 61 -2.38 -3.86 10.82
N LEU A 62 -2.99 -2.81 11.38
CA LEU A 62 -3.32 -2.75 12.80
C LEU A 62 -4.29 -3.87 13.19
N GLU A 63 -5.36 -4.08 12.42
CA GLU A 63 -6.33 -5.15 12.71
C GLU A 63 -5.68 -6.54 12.68
N ALA A 64 -4.80 -6.79 11.71
CA ALA A 64 -4.07 -8.05 11.62
C ALA A 64 -3.14 -8.27 12.84
N GLU A 65 -2.42 -7.23 13.27
CA GLU A 65 -1.51 -7.33 14.42
C GLU A 65 -2.27 -7.47 15.75
N VAL A 66 -3.44 -6.82 15.89
CA VAL A 66 -4.33 -7.00 17.05
C VAL A 66 -4.80 -8.45 17.13
N LYS A 67 -5.30 -9.02 16.03
CA LYS A 67 -5.74 -10.44 15.99
C LYS A 67 -4.60 -11.39 16.34
N LYS A 68 -3.39 -11.14 15.83
CA LYS A 68 -2.20 -11.93 16.15
C LYS A 68 -1.84 -11.83 17.63
N THR A 69 -1.92 -10.63 18.20
CA THR A 69 -1.67 -10.39 19.62
C THR A 69 -2.67 -11.15 20.50
N GLU A 70 -3.96 -11.11 20.16
CA GLU A 70 -5.00 -11.86 20.87
C GLU A 70 -4.77 -13.37 20.79
N TYR A 71 -4.46 -13.88 19.60
CA TYR A 71 -4.11 -15.29 19.40
C TYR A 71 -2.92 -15.71 20.26
N LEU A 72 -1.82 -14.93 20.24
CA LEU A 72 -0.62 -15.24 21.01
C LEU A 72 -0.87 -15.15 22.52
N LYS A 73 -1.68 -14.19 22.99
CA LYS A 73 -2.08 -14.12 24.39
C LYS A 73 -2.85 -15.36 24.82
N LYS A 74 -3.78 -15.82 23.97
CA LYS A 74 -4.52 -17.07 24.22
C LYS A 74 -3.59 -18.28 24.24
N GLU A 75 -2.63 -18.37 23.31
CA GLU A 75 -1.62 -19.44 23.31
C GLU A 75 -0.79 -19.43 24.61
N ILE A 76 -0.39 -18.24 25.09
CA ILE A 76 0.33 -18.09 26.36
C ILE A 76 -0.54 -18.52 27.55
N GLU A 77 -1.82 -18.14 27.60
CA GLU A 77 -2.73 -18.56 28.67
C GLU A 77 -2.97 -20.07 28.66
N GLU A 78 -3.14 -20.65 27.47
CA GLU A 78 -3.30 -22.09 27.30
C GLU A 78 -2.05 -22.87 27.71
N LEU A 79 -0.86 -22.33 27.42
CA LEU A 79 0.40 -22.90 27.88
C LEU A 79 0.53 -22.77 29.41
N LYS A 80 0.23 -21.60 29.99
CA LYS A 80 0.34 -21.38 31.45
C LYS A 80 -0.67 -22.17 32.28
N SER A 81 -1.81 -22.53 31.71
CA SER A 81 -2.91 -23.18 32.44
C SER A 81 -2.76 -24.70 32.55
N SER A 82 -1.82 -25.33 31.82
CA SER A 82 -1.63 -26.78 31.91
C SER A 82 -0.19 -27.20 31.63
N ASP A 83 0.47 -27.79 32.63
CA ASP A 83 1.80 -28.40 32.50
C ASP A 83 1.88 -29.42 31.35
N LYS A 84 0.75 -30.09 31.04
CA LYS A 84 0.64 -31.06 29.95
C LYS A 84 0.81 -30.41 28.57
N LYS A 85 0.24 -29.21 28.36
CA LYS A 85 0.40 -28.45 27.11
C LYS A 85 1.82 -27.90 26.95
N ILE A 86 2.45 -27.49 28.05
CA ILE A 86 3.88 -27.08 28.04
C ILE A 86 4.75 -28.25 27.62
N GLU A 87 4.53 -29.44 28.21
CA GLU A 87 5.29 -30.65 27.86
C GLU A 87 5.06 -31.07 26.40
N GLU A 88 3.82 -30.98 25.90
CA GLU A 88 3.48 -31.24 24.49
C GLU A 88 4.23 -30.29 23.54
N VAL A 89 4.16 -28.98 23.78
CA VAL A 89 4.87 -28.00 22.94
C VAL A 89 6.39 -28.12 23.03
N ALA A 90 6.93 -28.39 24.22
CA ALA A 90 8.37 -28.62 24.41
C ALA A 90 8.85 -29.85 23.62
N ARG A 91 8.08 -30.94 23.59
CA ARG A 91 8.39 -32.16 22.84
C ARG A 91 8.20 -31.99 21.34
N GLU A 92 7.10 -31.37 20.89
CA GLU A 92 6.75 -31.29 19.46
C GLU A 92 7.45 -30.15 18.72
N LYS A 93 7.41 -28.92 19.26
CA LYS A 93 8.00 -27.75 18.58
C LYS A 93 9.51 -27.67 18.79
N TYR A 94 10.00 -28.09 19.96
CA TYR A 94 11.39 -27.89 20.37
C TYR A 94 12.19 -29.18 20.54
N GLY A 95 11.57 -30.36 20.48
CA GLY A 95 12.25 -31.65 20.63
C GLY A 95 12.89 -31.85 22.00
N MET A 96 12.38 -31.21 23.05
CA MET A 96 12.92 -31.36 24.41
C MET A 96 12.56 -32.73 25.01
N THR A 97 13.49 -33.34 25.73
CA THR A 97 13.33 -34.63 26.41
C THR A 97 13.85 -34.58 27.84
N LYS A 98 13.27 -35.38 28.74
CA LYS A 98 13.77 -35.53 30.11
C LYS A 98 15.06 -36.37 30.13
N GLU A 99 15.84 -36.28 31.21
CA GLU A 99 17.03 -37.12 31.38
C GLU A 99 16.65 -38.61 31.27
N GLY A 100 17.33 -39.33 30.38
CA GLY A 100 17.10 -40.76 30.12
C GLY A 100 16.16 -41.08 28.94
N GLU A 101 15.49 -40.09 28.34
CA GLU A 101 14.66 -40.29 27.15
C GLU A 101 15.48 -40.15 25.84
N LYS A 102 15.10 -40.89 24.78
CA LYS A 102 15.76 -40.84 23.46
C LYS A 102 14.80 -40.40 22.36
N ILE A 103 15.23 -39.47 21.51
CA ILE A 103 14.46 -38.98 20.36
C ILE A 103 14.75 -39.84 19.14
N TYR A 104 13.70 -40.32 18.48
CA TYR A 104 13.80 -41.05 17.21
C TYR A 104 13.24 -40.16 16.09
N LYS A 105 14.10 -39.68 15.20
CA LYS A 105 13.68 -38.95 13.98
C LYS A 105 13.64 -39.93 12.83
N VAL A 106 12.43 -40.29 12.37
CA VAL A 106 12.27 -41.16 11.20
C VAL A 106 12.53 -40.33 9.94
N ILE A 107 13.65 -40.58 9.28
CA ILE A 107 13.95 -40.01 7.96
C ILE A 107 13.48 -41.06 6.94
N ILE A 108 12.35 -40.78 6.29
CA ILE A 108 11.89 -41.63 5.18
C ILE A 108 12.66 -41.18 3.94
N ASP A 109 13.68 -41.95 3.58
CA ASP A 109 14.36 -41.76 2.29
C ASP A 109 13.42 -42.23 1.18
N SER A 110 12.83 -41.28 0.45
CA SER A 110 11.87 -41.56 -0.64
C SER A 110 12.55 -42.07 -1.92
N ALA A 111 13.84 -42.37 -1.89
CA ALA A 111 14.57 -42.94 -3.01
C ALA A 111 14.63 -44.48 -2.91
N LYS A 112 13.51 -45.17 -3.17
CA LYS A 112 13.53 -46.53 -3.71
C LYS A 112 12.26 -46.89 -4.46
#